data_AF-A0A445CIS2-F1
#
_entry.id   AF-A0A445CIS2-F1
#
_cell.length_a   1.000
_cell.length_b   1.000
_cell.length_c   1.000
_cell.angle_alpha   90.00
_cell.angle_beta   90.00
_cell.angle_gamma   90.00
#
_symmetry.space_group_name_H-M   'P 1'
#
loop_
_entity.id
_entity.type
_entity.pdbx_description
1 polymer ?
#
loop_
_entity_poly.entity_id
_entity_poly.type
_entity_poly.pdbx_seq_one_letter_code
_entity_poly.pdbx_strand_id
1 'polypeptide(L)'
;MTMDRLSFKRFRTLLVVGSITFPILFTLTLMHQHSIYDLVEGVSNINILAARAQNATTNVLKEGRRNATVQVEEGKDQNVVDKMLGGKQQISSEEQAQTPTNADIGKAGSKNHSFEDEKNDSTLSTVGFASVRLLDGLLVSTFDEGSCISRYQSYLFRKRSPHKPSVYLISKLRKYEHLHRSCGPHTKSYDKIMGKSTKSSKSGAGEKCKYLVWTASNGLGNRMLTLVAAFLYAILTDRVLLVKFGDDMSDLFCEPFADSSWLLPRNFRYWKDQKHIKTHESMLINKGYNAKEIFPSFLILNLQHTHDGHNNFFHCDHCQNVLQRVPVMILWSDQYFVPSLFLIPSFRKDLSKMFPQKDTIFHHLGRYLFHPSNKAWELISKFYQAHLAKANEKIGLQIRVFNTHRASHQTIINEIIACTLRHKLLPEIDMGKSKTSLKNHATISKAVLVASLYSEYGERLRNMYMMNTTVTGEVIRVSQPSHEERQKSNDGMHNIKAWSEIYLLSLCDALVTSPKSTFGYVAHGLGGLKPWILKRPYGETVPEPPCQRAMSMEPCFHYPPKYECSANRTIDFTSLVHHMEHCEDVPNGLRLINDNRKG
;
A
#
# COMPACT_ATOMS: atom_id res chain seq x y z
N MET A 1 -29.52 -56.23 39.64
CA MET A 1 -30.42 -55.33 38.89
C MET A 1 -30.24 -55.59 37.40
N THR A 2 -31.26 -56.15 36.76
CA THR A 2 -31.32 -56.36 35.32
C THR A 2 -31.56 -55.02 34.62
N MET A 3 -30.56 -54.48 33.91
CA MET A 3 -30.80 -53.34 33.02
C MET A 3 -31.71 -53.79 31.87
N ASP A 4 -32.85 -53.11 31.76
CA ASP A 4 -33.94 -53.49 30.88
C ASP A 4 -33.51 -53.49 29.40
N ARG A 5 -33.77 -54.61 28.69
CA ARG A 5 -33.41 -54.80 27.27
C ARG A 5 -34.06 -53.77 26.36
N LEU A 6 -35.19 -53.17 26.79
CA LEU A 6 -35.85 -52.07 26.08
C LEU A 6 -35.05 -50.76 26.11
N SER A 7 -34.37 -50.48 27.24
CA SER A 7 -33.58 -49.27 27.44
C SER A 7 -32.34 -49.24 26.54
N PHE A 8 -31.61 -50.36 26.46
CA PHE A 8 -30.39 -50.45 25.66
C PHE A 8 -30.66 -50.31 24.15
N LYS A 9 -31.79 -50.84 23.64
CA LYS A 9 -32.22 -50.59 22.25
C LYS A 9 -32.54 -49.12 22.00
N ARG A 10 -33.31 -48.46 22.87
CA ARG A 10 -33.63 -47.02 22.74
C ARG A 10 -32.37 -46.15 22.78
N PHE A 11 -31.42 -46.43 23.68
CA PHE A 11 -30.14 -45.73 23.76
C PHE A 11 -29.32 -45.90 22.47
N ARG A 12 -29.22 -47.13 21.94
CA ARG A 12 -28.50 -47.40 20.68
C ARG A 12 -29.15 -46.71 19.47
N THR A 13 -30.48 -46.64 19.40
CA THR A 13 -31.18 -45.89 18.35
C THR A 13 -30.96 -44.38 18.49
N LEU A 14 -31.03 -43.81 19.70
CA LEU A 14 -30.73 -42.40 19.95
C LEU A 14 -29.30 -42.03 19.58
N LEU A 15 -28.33 -42.90 19.87
CA LEU A 15 -26.92 -42.68 19.53
C LEU A 15 -26.68 -42.76 18.02
N VAL A 16 -27.31 -43.71 17.30
CA VAL A 16 -27.25 -43.77 15.83
C VAL A 16 -27.94 -42.56 15.18
N VAL A 17 -29.12 -42.16 15.67
CA VAL A 17 -29.82 -40.96 15.17
C VAL A 17 -28.96 -39.72 15.41
N GLY A 18 -28.41 -39.53 16.60
CA GLY A 18 -27.52 -38.40 16.92
C GLY A 18 -26.25 -38.38 16.05
N SER A 19 -25.65 -39.54 15.78
CA SER A 19 -24.48 -39.67 14.90
C SER A 19 -24.76 -39.33 13.43
N ILE A 20 -26.03 -39.33 12.99
CA ILE A 20 -26.43 -38.99 11.62
C ILE A 20 -26.98 -37.56 11.55
N THR A 21 -27.83 -37.16 12.51
CA THR A 21 -28.45 -35.83 12.52
C THR A 21 -27.48 -34.73 12.92
N PHE A 22 -26.53 -34.99 13.83
CA PHE A 22 -25.59 -33.96 14.27
C PHE A 22 -24.62 -33.52 13.15
N PRO A 23 -23.99 -34.41 12.35
CA PRO A 23 -23.21 -34.00 11.20
C PRO A 23 -24.04 -33.28 10.14
N ILE A 24 -25.27 -33.73 9.86
CA ILE A 24 -26.15 -33.09 8.86
C ILE A 24 -26.60 -31.70 9.33
N LEU A 25 -26.94 -31.52 10.61
CA LEU A 25 -27.30 -30.20 11.15
C LEU A 25 -26.07 -29.27 11.22
N PHE A 26 -24.89 -29.82 11.49
CA PHE A 26 -23.62 -29.10 11.49
C PHE A 26 -23.18 -28.68 10.08
N THR A 27 -23.33 -29.53 9.06
CA THR A 27 -23.07 -29.15 7.66
C THR A 27 -24.12 -28.18 7.15
N LEU A 28 -25.41 -28.34 7.49
CA LEU A 28 -26.44 -27.36 7.13
C LEU A 28 -26.22 -26.00 7.80
N THR A 29 -25.77 -25.95 9.06
CA THR A 29 -25.43 -24.67 9.71
C THR A 29 -24.14 -24.06 9.19
N LEU A 30 -23.12 -24.85 8.83
CA LEU A 30 -21.92 -24.36 8.12
C LEU A 30 -22.27 -23.84 6.72
N MET A 31 -23.10 -24.57 5.96
CA MET A 31 -23.58 -24.13 4.64
C MET A 31 -24.45 -22.88 4.76
N HIS A 32 -25.29 -22.77 5.79
CA HIS A 32 -26.08 -21.56 6.03
C HIS A 32 -25.20 -20.37 6.45
N GLN A 33 -24.17 -20.59 7.27
CA GLN A 33 -23.19 -19.55 7.60
C GLN A 33 -22.40 -19.10 6.37
N HIS A 34 -21.85 -20.04 5.57
CA HIS A 34 -21.18 -19.70 4.31
C HIS A 34 -22.11 -19.00 3.32
N SER A 35 -23.35 -19.47 3.18
CA SER A 35 -24.36 -18.82 2.35
C SER A 35 -24.74 -17.43 2.87
N ILE A 36 -24.78 -17.20 4.19
CA ILE A 36 -24.94 -15.84 4.75
C ILE A 36 -23.72 -14.97 4.44
N TYR A 37 -22.49 -15.50 4.51
CA TYR A 37 -21.29 -14.74 4.12
C TYR A 37 -21.31 -14.37 2.64
N ASP A 38 -21.60 -15.31 1.74
CA ASP A 38 -21.74 -15.06 0.30
C ASP A 38 -22.91 -14.11 0.00
N LEU A 39 -24.03 -14.21 0.74
CA LEU A 39 -25.18 -13.31 0.61
C LEU A 39 -24.87 -11.91 1.14
N VAL A 40 -24.08 -11.76 2.22
CA VAL A 40 -23.65 -10.46 2.72
C VAL A 40 -22.64 -9.82 1.77
N GLU A 41 -21.74 -10.59 1.15
CA GLU A 41 -20.83 -10.08 0.11
C GLU A 41 -21.59 -9.70 -1.18
N GLY A 42 -22.68 -10.42 -1.51
CA GLY A 42 -23.61 -10.11 -2.61
C GLY A 42 -24.50 -8.89 -2.35
N VAL A 43 -25.14 -8.79 -1.19
CA VAL A 43 -26.08 -7.71 -0.81
C VAL A 43 -25.34 -6.39 -0.58
N SER A 44 -24.08 -6.44 -0.10
CA SER A 44 -23.20 -5.25 -0.04
C SER A 44 -22.93 -4.59 -1.40
N ASN A 45 -23.30 -5.25 -2.51
CA ASN A 45 -23.21 -4.71 -3.87
C ASN A 45 -24.55 -4.18 -4.43
N ILE A 46 -25.64 -4.18 -3.66
CA ILE A 46 -26.96 -3.65 -4.07
C ILE A 46 -27.28 -2.39 -3.26
N ASN A 47 -26.68 -1.26 -3.66
CA ASN A 47 -27.12 0.07 -3.25
C ASN A 47 -27.77 0.81 -4.43
N ILE A 48 -28.86 0.23 -4.94
CA ILE A 48 -29.75 0.84 -5.95
C ILE A 48 -31.08 1.14 -5.26
N LEU A 49 -31.14 2.20 -4.44
CA LEU A 49 -32.40 2.82 -3.99
C LEU A 49 -32.26 4.24 -3.41
N ALA A 50 -31.06 4.85 -3.41
CA ALA A 50 -30.82 6.20 -2.87
C ALA A 50 -30.69 7.31 -3.94
N ALA A 51 -31.04 7.04 -5.20
CA ALA A 51 -30.81 7.94 -6.34
C ALA A 51 -32.05 8.21 -7.21
N ARG A 52 -33.25 8.23 -6.62
CA ARG A 52 -34.49 8.48 -7.37
C ARG A 52 -35.58 9.23 -6.58
N ALA A 53 -35.23 10.40 -6.04
CA ALA A 53 -36.18 11.26 -5.33
C ALA A 53 -35.88 12.78 -5.45
N GLN A 54 -35.34 13.25 -6.58
CA GLN A 54 -35.32 14.68 -6.92
C GLN A 54 -35.61 14.89 -8.41
N ASN A 55 -36.90 15.08 -8.73
CA ASN A 55 -37.43 15.92 -9.82
C ASN A 55 -38.95 15.78 -9.87
N ALA A 56 -39.65 16.63 -9.13
CA ALA A 56 -41.08 16.88 -9.29
C ALA A 56 -41.37 18.32 -8.85
N THR A 57 -41.60 19.20 -9.82
CA THR A 57 -41.94 20.61 -9.62
C THR A 57 -43.45 20.75 -9.43
N THR A 58 -43.91 21.40 -8.36
CA THR A 58 -45.29 21.96 -8.31
C THR A 58 -45.39 23.12 -7.34
N ASN A 59 -45.90 24.25 -7.84
CA ASN A 59 -46.30 25.42 -7.05
C ASN A 59 -47.60 25.17 -6.30
N VAL A 60 -47.72 25.59 -5.03
CA VAL A 60 -48.96 26.18 -4.45
C VAL A 60 -48.58 27.20 -3.37
N LEU A 61 -49.27 28.34 -3.33
CA LEU A 61 -49.15 29.40 -2.32
C LEU A 61 -49.58 28.93 -0.91
N LYS A 62 -48.99 29.52 0.15
CA LYS A 62 -49.78 30.31 1.12
C LYS A 62 -48.96 31.20 2.06
N GLU A 63 -49.64 32.24 2.50
CA GLU A 63 -49.17 33.43 3.21
C GLU A 63 -48.49 33.18 4.58
N GLY A 64 -47.33 33.82 4.76
CA GLY A 64 -47.22 35.00 5.62
C GLY A 64 -47.50 34.89 7.13
N ARG A 65 -46.45 35.14 7.94
CA ARG A 65 -46.52 36.16 8.99
C ARG A 65 -45.16 36.80 9.29
N ARG A 66 -45.18 38.08 9.64
CA ARG A 66 -44.03 38.90 10.04
C ARG A 66 -43.52 38.48 11.42
N ASN A 67 -42.23 38.66 11.67
CA ASN A 67 -41.78 39.75 12.54
C ASN A 67 -40.28 40.02 12.37
N ALA A 68 -39.95 41.31 12.27
CA ALA A 68 -38.58 41.79 12.29
C ALA A 68 -38.25 42.31 13.69
N THR A 69 -36.97 42.22 14.07
CA THR A 69 -36.38 43.18 14.99
C THR A 69 -34.98 43.51 14.49
N VAL A 70 -34.84 44.74 13.99
CA VAL A 70 -33.54 45.36 13.72
C VAL A 70 -33.18 46.17 14.95
N GLN A 71 -31.93 46.08 15.41
CA GLN A 71 -31.24 47.23 15.98
C GLN A 71 -29.83 47.32 15.38
N VAL A 72 -29.47 48.55 15.04
CA VAL A 72 -28.25 49.02 14.39
C VAL A 72 -27.67 50.13 15.28
N GLU A 73 -26.41 50.51 14.98
CA GLU A 73 -25.58 51.58 15.56
C GLU A 73 -24.90 51.24 16.89
N GLU A 74 -23.65 51.67 17.18
CA GLU A 74 -22.63 52.50 16.49
C GLU A 74 -21.26 52.03 17.06
N GLY A 75 -20.07 52.09 16.45
CA GLY A 75 -19.50 53.12 15.58
C GLY A 75 -18.34 53.84 16.31
N LYS A 76 -17.07 53.52 15.99
CA LYS A 76 -15.92 54.46 16.03
C LYS A 76 -14.60 53.87 15.50
N ASP A 77 -14.04 54.55 14.51
CA ASP A 77 -12.65 54.43 14.04
C ASP A 77 -11.63 54.99 15.05
N GLN A 78 -10.37 54.58 14.91
CA GLN A 78 -9.26 55.54 14.74
C GLN A 78 -7.95 54.90 14.24
N ASN A 79 -7.40 55.46 13.15
CA ASN A 79 -6.03 55.25 12.69
C ASN A 79 -5.07 56.20 13.40
N VAL A 80 -3.83 55.77 13.69
CA VAL A 80 -2.65 56.65 13.78
C VAL A 80 -1.41 55.94 13.22
N VAL A 81 -0.58 56.69 12.49
CA VAL A 81 0.72 56.29 11.94
C VAL A 81 1.82 57.19 12.52
N ASP A 82 2.93 56.62 12.98
CA ASP A 82 4.33 57.10 12.89
C ASP A 82 5.22 56.22 13.81
N LYS A 83 6.56 56.21 13.80
CA LYS A 83 7.68 56.34 12.84
C LYS A 83 8.97 56.42 13.71
N MET A 84 10.12 56.10 13.11
CA MET A 84 11.50 56.45 13.55
C MET A 84 12.22 55.69 14.70
N LEU A 85 13.32 55.05 14.27
CA LEU A 85 14.72 55.16 14.75
C LEU A 85 15.18 54.66 16.14
N GLY A 86 16.19 53.77 16.09
CA GLY A 86 17.50 54.08 16.70
C GLY A 86 18.07 53.10 17.73
N GLY A 87 19.16 52.40 17.40
CA GLY A 87 19.95 51.61 18.38
C GLY A 87 21.02 50.73 17.74
N LYS A 88 22.30 51.14 17.79
CA LYS A 88 23.47 50.41 17.25
C LYS A 88 24.23 49.65 18.35
N GLN A 89 24.76 48.48 18.00
CA GLN A 89 26.07 47.91 18.40
C GLN A 89 26.28 46.65 17.52
N GLN A 90 27.32 46.45 16.67
CA GLN A 90 28.79 46.42 16.91
C GLN A 90 29.17 45.55 18.12
N ILE A 91 30.13 44.62 18.12
CA ILE A 91 31.18 44.12 17.18
C ILE A 91 31.39 42.62 17.58
N SER A 92 31.92 41.67 16.81
CA SER A 92 32.95 41.64 15.76
C SER A 92 32.67 40.62 14.63
N SER A 93 33.60 40.52 13.68
CA SER A 93 33.91 39.35 12.84
C SER A 93 35.42 39.05 12.97
N GLU A 94 35.84 37.80 12.84
CA GLU A 94 37.25 37.48 12.58
C GLU A 94 37.36 36.22 11.71
N GLU A 95 38.24 36.30 10.71
CA GLU A 95 38.41 35.38 9.60
C GLU A 95 39.90 35.06 9.49
N GLN A 96 40.28 33.79 9.39
CA GLN A 96 41.64 33.44 8.99
C GLN A 96 41.72 32.04 8.37
N ALA A 97 41.92 32.01 7.06
CA ALA A 97 42.44 30.87 6.34
C ALA A 97 43.98 30.97 6.29
N GLN A 98 44.70 29.86 6.40
CA GLN A 98 46.13 29.81 6.11
C GLN A 98 46.57 28.45 5.57
N THR A 99 47.07 28.47 4.33
CA THR A 99 47.87 27.44 3.67
C THR A 99 49.36 27.75 3.86
N PRO A 100 50.23 26.72 3.88
CA PRO A 100 51.61 26.80 3.41
C PRO A 100 51.81 25.85 2.21
N THR A 101 52.11 26.30 0.99
CA THR A 101 53.42 26.74 0.43
C THR A 101 54.46 25.63 0.24
N ASN A 102 54.85 25.41 -1.03
CA ASN A 102 55.91 24.51 -1.48
C ASN A 102 57.26 25.25 -1.68
N ALA A 103 58.36 24.53 -1.49
CA ALA A 103 59.75 24.83 -1.92
C ALA A 103 60.60 23.55 -1.68
N ASP A 104 61.61 23.12 -2.47
CA ASP A 104 62.10 23.52 -3.81
C ASP A 104 63.07 22.45 -4.40
N ILE A 105 63.51 22.59 -5.66
CA ILE A 105 64.74 22.05 -6.32
C ILE A 105 64.87 20.52 -6.62
N GLY A 106 64.41 20.12 -7.82
CA GLY A 106 65.25 19.78 -8.99
C GLY A 106 66.34 18.67 -8.99
N LYS A 107 66.14 17.64 -9.85
CA LYS A 107 67.16 17.11 -10.81
C LYS A 107 66.53 16.24 -11.91
N ALA A 108 67.16 16.20 -13.09
CA ALA A 108 66.62 15.56 -14.31
C ALA A 108 67.13 14.11 -14.53
N GLY A 109 66.35 13.26 -15.22
CA GLY A 109 66.80 11.93 -15.63
C GLY A 109 65.74 11.01 -16.27
N SER A 110 65.70 10.98 -17.61
CA SER A 110 65.24 9.92 -18.54
C SER A 110 64.05 8.98 -18.24
N LYS A 111 63.14 8.93 -19.22
CA LYS A 111 62.16 7.90 -19.62
C LYS A 111 62.24 6.52 -18.95
N ASN A 112 61.07 6.01 -18.51
CA ASN A 112 60.52 4.71 -18.97
C ASN A 112 59.01 4.58 -18.69
N HIS A 113 58.32 3.75 -19.48
CA HIS A 113 56.89 3.43 -19.34
C HIS A 113 56.63 2.49 -18.14
N SER A 114 55.61 2.79 -17.33
CA SER A 114 54.84 1.77 -16.60
C SER A 114 53.46 2.28 -16.16
N PHE A 115 52.47 1.41 -16.30
CA PHE A 115 51.08 1.54 -15.87
C PHE A 115 50.91 2.04 -14.42
N GLU A 116 50.14 3.12 -14.22
CA GLU A 116 49.37 3.36 -12.98
C GLU A 116 48.10 4.19 -13.31
N ASP A 117 47.03 3.54 -13.75
CA ASP A 117 45.72 4.22 -13.96
C ASP A 117 44.50 3.27 -13.79
N GLU A 118 44.51 2.40 -12.77
CA GLU A 118 43.41 1.44 -12.48
C GLU A 118 42.87 1.48 -11.03
N LYS A 119 43.40 2.34 -10.15
CA LYS A 119 42.97 2.38 -8.74
C LYS A 119 41.76 3.27 -8.42
N ASN A 120 41.44 4.27 -9.26
CA ASN A 120 40.30 5.16 -9.00
C ASN A 120 38.97 4.64 -9.57
N ASP A 121 38.99 3.92 -10.70
CA ASP A 121 37.76 3.42 -11.33
C ASP A 121 37.19 2.19 -10.60
N SER A 122 38.05 1.35 -10.01
CA SER A 122 37.63 0.22 -9.16
C SER A 122 36.92 0.69 -7.88
N THR A 123 37.34 1.80 -7.27
CA THR A 123 36.62 2.40 -6.13
C THR A 123 35.30 3.04 -6.54
N LEU A 124 35.26 3.77 -7.65
CA LEU A 124 34.04 4.44 -8.11
C LEU A 124 32.96 3.44 -8.54
N SER A 125 33.35 2.39 -9.26
CA SER A 125 32.48 1.27 -9.62
C SER A 125 32.00 0.51 -8.37
N THR A 126 32.88 0.18 -7.43
CA THR A 126 32.49 -0.51 -6.17
C THR A 126 31.47 0.30 -5.35
N VAL A 127 31.68 1.62 -5.20
CA VAL A 127 30.72 2.53 -4.54
C VAL A 127 29.40 2.59 -5.32
N GLY A 128 29.46 2.60 -6.64
CA GLY A 128 28.28 2.52 -7.52
C GLY A 128 27.48 1.22 -7.33
N PHE A 129 28.15 0.07 -7.32
CA PHE A 129 27.53 -1.24 -7.11
C PHE A 129 26.93 -1.37 -5.70
N ALA A 130 27.64 -0.94 -4.66
CA ALA A 130 27.13 -0.94 -3.29
C ALA A 130 25.89 -0.03 -3.15
N SER A 131 25.90 1.14 -3.77
CA SER A 131 24.75 2.06 -3.80
C SER A 131 23.53 1.44 -4.48
N VAL A 132 23.71 0.80 -5.65
CA VAL A 132 22.61 0.11 -6.35
C VAL A 132 22.08 -1.08 -5.54
N ARG A 133 22.95 -1.89 -4.94
CA ARG A 133 22.59 -3.04 -4.10
C ARG A 133 21.76 -2.64 -2.88
N LEU A 134 22.06 -1.48 -2.27
CA LEU A 134 21.34 -0.93 -1.11
C LEU A 134 20.22 0.05 -1.50
N LEU A 135 19.82 0.08 -2.78
CA LEU A 135 18.74 0.91 -3.32
C LEU A 135 18.93 2.41 -3.01
N ASP A 136 20.12 2.92 -3.33
CA ASP A 136 20.57 4.30 -3.11
C ASP A 136 20.46 4.74 -1.63
N GLY A 137 20.85 3.84 -0.71
CA GLY A 137 20.90 4.08 0.74
C GLY A 137 19.58 3.84 1.49
N LEU A 138 18.53 3.39 0.80
CA LEU A 138 17.26 3.01 1.42
C LEU A 138 17.45 1.81 2.38
N LEU A 139 18.27 0.84 2.00
CA LEU A 139 18.57 -0.37 2.79
C LEU A 139 19.90 -0.25 3.56
N VAL A 140 20.07 -1.11 4.57
CA VAL A 140 21.34 -1.29 5.30
C VAL A 140 22.01 -2.63 4.96
N SER A 141 23.33 -2.70 5.10
CA SER A 141 24.16 -3.88 4.84
C SER A 141 24.34 -4.81 6.04
N THR A 142 23.58 -4.61 7.13
CA THR A 142 23.79 -5.28 8.42
C THR A 142 23.01 -6.58 8.60
N PHE A 143 22.26 -7.06 7.60
CA PHE A 143 21.56 -8.34 7.68
C PHE A 143 22.47 -9.46 7.16
N ASP A 144 22.35 -10.65 7.76
CA ASP A 144 22.91 -11.87 7.18
C ASP A 144 22.32 -12.13 5.78
N GLU A 145 23.19 -12.32 4.77
CA GLU A 145 22.74 -12.47 3.38
C GLU A 145 21.99 -13.79 3.14
N GLY A 146 22.31 -14.84 3.89
CA GLY A 146 21.64 -16.14 3.80
C GLY A 146 20.20 -16.10 4.32
N SER A 147 19.95 -15.34 5.39
CA SER A 147 18.64 -15.18 6.02
C SER A 147 17.58 -14.56 5.11
N CYS A 148 17.98 -13.71 4.16
CA CYS A 148 17.08 -13.04 3.24
C CYS A 148 17.78 -12.72 1.90
N ILE A 149 17.87 -13.71 1.03
CA ILE A 149 18.57 -13.62 -0.26
C ILE A 149 18.00 -12.50 -1.14
N SER A 150 16.67 -12.32 -1.14
CA SER A 150 15.99 -11.31 -1.95
C SER A 150 16.39 -9.86 -1.59
N ARG A 151 16.77 -9.60 -0.33
CA ARG A 151 17.23 -8.28 0.14
C ARG A 151 18.44 -7.78 -0.65
N TYR A 152 19.34 -8.70 -0.99
CA TYR A 152 20.62 -8.37 -1.62
C TYR A 152 20.79 -8.87 -3.06
N GLN A 153 19.88 -9.71 -3.58
CA GLN A 153 19.86 -10.13 -4.98
C GLN A 153 18.81 -9.41 -5.84
N SER A 154 17.78 -8.80 -5.27
CA SER A 154 16.66 -8.23 -6.04
C SER A 154 17.05 -7.14 -7.04
N TYR A 155 18.18 -6.45 -6.84
CA TYR A 155 18.70 -5.47 -7.80
C TYR A 155 19.12 -6.11 -9.14
N LEU A 156 19.49 -7.39 -9.17
CA LEU A 156 19.85 -8.12 -10.40
C LEU A 156 18.64 -8.41 -11.30
N PHE A 157 17.43 -8.37 -10.73
CA PHE A 157 16.17 -8.68 -11.41
C PHE A 157 15.41 -7.41 -11.82
N ARG A 158 15.91 -6.22 -11.44
CA ARG A 158 15.20 -4.94 -11.55
C ARG A 158 16.03 -3.91 -12.32
N LYS A 159 15.37 -3.13 -13.17
CA LYS A 159 15.97 -1.88 -13.66
C LYS A 159 16.20 -0.93 -12.47
N ARG A 160 17.28 -0.14 -12.51
CA ARG A 160 17.54 0.90 -11.49
C ARG A 160 16.40 1.91 -11.51
N SER A 161 15.76 2.13 -10.37
CA SER A 161 14.67 3.12 -10.27
C SER A 161 15.23 4.54 -10.48
N PRO A 162 14.57 5.40 -11.27
CA PRO A 162 14.92 6.82 -11.36
C PRO A 162 14.51 7.59 -10.09
N HIS A 163 13.63 7.02 -9.26
CA HIS A 163 13.17 7.61 -8.02
C HIS A 163 14.16 7.31 -6.90
N LYS A 164 15.03 8.27 -6.58
CA LYS A 164 15.97 8.19 -5.46
C LYS A 164 15.30 8.62 -4.15
N PRO A 165 15.49 7.89 -3.04
CA PRO A 165 15.00 8.31 -1.73
C PRO A 165 15.68 9.61 -1.28
N SER A 166 14.97 10.46 -0.54
CA SER A 166 15.58 11.67 0.02
C SER A 166 16.51 11.34 1.19
N VAL A 167 17.56 12.16 1.38
CA VAL A 167 18.46 12.05 2.55
C VAL A 167 17.67 12.15 3.87
N TYR A 168 16.58 12.94 3.87
CA TYR A 168 15.71 13.08 5.04
C TYR A 168 14.90 11.80 5.33
N LEU A 169 14.38 11.13 4.29
CA LEU A 169 13.74 9.81 4.43
C LEU A 169 14.73 8.77 4.95
N ILE A 170 15.94 8.70 4.38
CA ILE A 170 17.00 7.80 4.86
C ILE A 170 17.29 8.05 6.35
N SER A 171 17.47 9.33 6.75
CA SER A 171 17.69 9.70 8.15
C SER A 171 16.53 9.30 9.07
N LYS A 172 15.28 9.46 8.64
CA LYS A 172 14.09 9.00 9.37
C LYS A 172 14.06 7.48 9.52
N LEU A 173 14.41 6.71 8.48
CA LEU A 173 14.50 5.25 8.54
C LEU A 173 15.58 4.77 9.51
N ARG A 174 16.80 5.32 9.45
CA ARG A 174 17.89 4.98 10.40
C ARG A 174 17.51 5.30 11.86
N LYS A 175 16.82 6.42 12.10
CA LYS A 175 16.27 6.76 13.43
C LYS A 175 15.18 5.78 13.87
N TYR A 176 14.31 5.37 12.95
CA TYR A 176 13.27 4.38 13.21
C TYR A 176 13.86 3.02 13.56
N GLU A 177 14.88 2.54 12.85
CA GLU A 177 15.59 1.29 13.17
C GLU A 177 16.15 1.30 14.59
N HIS A 178 16.74 2.43 15.03
CA HIS A 178 17.21 2.61 16.41
C HIS A 178 16.07 2.61 17.45
N LEU A 179 14.95 3.29 17.15
CA LEU A 179 13.73 3.23 17.97
C LEU A 179 13.22 1.78 18.09
N HIS A 180 13.17 1.05 16.97
CA HIS A 180 12.69 -0.33 16.94
C HIS A 180 13.60 -1.28 17.71
N ARG A 181 14.93 -1.10 17.62
CA ARG A 181 15.89 -1.87 18.42
C ARG A 181 15.78 -1.60 19.92
N SER A 182 15.57 -0.34 20.31
CA SER A 182 15.53 0.08 21.74
C SER A 182 14.19 -0.17 22.44
N CYS A 183 13.10 -0.21 21.68
CA CYS A 183 11.73 -0.35 22.18
C CYS A 183 11.01 -1.62 21.65
N GLY A 184 11.63 -2.43 20.79
CA GLY A 184 11.01 -3.59 20.16
C GLY A 184 10.70 -4.76 21.12
N PRO A 185 10.15 -5.87 20.61
CA PRO A 185 9.84 -7.06 21.40
C PRO A 185 11.02 -7.54 22.24
N HIS A 186 10.73 -8.12 23.41
CA HIS A 186 11.71 -8.64 24.38
C HIS A 186 12.64 -7.59 25.02
N THR A 187 12.41 -6.29 24.78
CA THR A 187 13.09 -5.22 25.54
C THR A 187 12.39 -4.94 26.87
N LYS A 188 13.14 -4.50 27.89
CA LYS A 188 12.58 -4.05 29.18
C LYS A 188 11.50 -2.96 29.02
N SER A 189 11.64 -2.11 28.01
CA SER A 189 10.67 -1.06 27.67
C SER A 189 9.37 -1.63 27.10
N TYR A 190 9.47 -2.64 26.23
CA TYR A 190 8.33 -3.38 25.69
C TYR A 190 7.56 -4.09 26.81
N ASP A 191 8.23 -4.90 27.63
CA ASP A 191 7.57 -5.68 28.69
C ASP A 191 6.85 -4.77 29.71
N LYS A 192 7.48 -3.63 30.07
CA LYS A 192 6.89 -2.63 30.98
C LYS A 192 5.59 -2.01 30.46
N ILE A 193 5.48 -1.77 29.16
CA ILE A 193 4.33 -1.06 28.56
C ILE A 193 3.26 -2.06 28.11
N MET A 194 3.67 -3.14 27.43
CA MET A 194 2.78 -4.15 26.87
C MET A 194 2.27 -5.14 27.92
N GLY A 195 2.93 -5.21 29.09
CA GLY A 195 2.43 -5.92 30.28
C GLY A 195 1.37 -5.17 31.09
N LYS A 196 1.05 -3.91 30.77
CA LYS A 196 0.01 -3.13 31.46
C LYS A 196 -1.38 -3.72 31.21
N SER A 197 -2.27 -3.60 32.20
CA SER A 197 -3.68 -3.96 32.03
C SER A 197 -4.36 -3.09 30.97
N THR A 198 -5.13 -3.73 30.09
CA THR A 198 -5.94 -3.10 29.04
C THR A 198 -6.97 -2.11 29.59
N LYS A 199 -7.42 -2.32 30.84
CA LYS A 199 -8.36 -1.48 31.58
C LYS A 199 -7.69 -0.28 32.28
N SER A 200 -6.35 -0.23 32.30
CA SER A 200 -5.63 0.83 33.02
C SER A 200 -5.61 2.14 32.24
N SER A 201 -5.95 3.24 32.93
CA SER A 201 -5.86 4.59 32.41
C SER A 201 -4.79 5.34 33.19
N LYS A 202 -3.77 5.86 32.50
CA LYS A 202 -2.70 6.70 33.06
C LYS A 202 -2.24 7.69 31.99
N SER A 203 -1.80 8.87 32.41
CA SER A 203 -1.11 9.80 31.52
C SER A 203 0.11 9.12 30.88
N GLY A 204 0.10 8.97 29.55
CA GLY A 204 1.25 8.50 28.77
C GLY A 204 2.31 9.59 28.54
N ALA A 205 2.12 10.78 29.10
CA ALA A 205 3.09 11.88 28.96
C ALA A 205 4.43 11.49 29.60
N GLY A 206 5.48 11.40 28.77
CA GLY A 206 6.83 11.02 29.17
C GLY A 206 7.23 9.56 28.92
N GLU A 207 6.35 8.70 28.35
CA GLU A 207 6.79 7.36 27.94
C GLU A 207 7.66 7.43 26.68
N LYS A 208 8.93 6.98 26.78
CA LYS A 208 9.90 7.01 25.67
C LYS A 208 9.56 6.08 24.50
N CYS A 209 8.81 5.01 24.77
CA CYS A 209 8.40 4.03 23.76
C CYS A 209 6.87 4.09 23.62
N LYS A 210 6.39 4.12 22.38
CA LYS A 210 4.98 4.04 22.01
C LYS A 210 4.82 2.98 20.92
N TYR A 211 3.63 2.39 20.81
CA TYR A 211 3.39 1.25 19.92
C TYR A 211 2.21 1.51 18.98
N LEU A 212 2.32 0.97 17.77
CA LEU A 212 1.26 0.80 16.80
C LEU A 212 1.18 -0.67 16.43
N VAL A 213 0.19 -1.38 16.95
CA VAL A 213 -0.06 -2.79 16.64
C VAL A 213 -0.98 -2.85 15.43
N TRP A 214 -0.46 -3.28 14.29
CA TRP A 214 -1.22 -3.49 13.06
C TRP A 214 -1.69 -4.94 12.96
N THR A 215 -2.91 -5.15 12.46
CA THR A 215 -3.46 -6.50 12.23
C THR A 215 -3.97 -6.66 10.80
N ALA A 216 -3.61 -7.79 10.19
CA ALA A 216 -4.04 -8.16 8.84
C ALA A 216 -5.57 -8.20 8.69
N SER A 217 -6.07 -7.69 7.57
CA SER A 217 -7.48 -7.74 7.16
C SER A 217 -7.61 -7.87 5.64
N ASN A 218 -8.65 -8.56 5.17
CA ASN A 218 -8.92 -8.83 3.75
C ASN A 218 -7.77 -9.54 3.01
N GLY A 219 -7.70 -9.43 1.67
CA GLY A 219 -6.70 -10.10 0.84
C GLY A 219 -5.31 -9.46 0.89
N LEU A 220 -4.28 -10.21 0.45
CA LEU A 220 -2.87 -9.84 0.54
C LEU A 220 -2.54 -8.42 0.06
N GLY A 221 -3.11 -7.99 -1.08
CA GLY A 221 -2.92 -6.63 -1.60
C GLY A 221 -3.30 -5.55 -0.59
N ASN A 222 -4.48 -5.66 0.03
CA ASN A 222 -4.94 -4.72 1.06
C ASN A 222 -3.98 -4.72 2.26
N ARG A 223 -3.57 -5.91 2.72
CA ARG A 223 -2.66 -6.08 3.86
C ARG A 223 -1.30 -5.39 3.62
N MET A 224 -0.75 -5.51 2.42
CA MET A 224 0.52 -4.87 2.05
C MET A 224 0.39 -3.35 1.95
N LEU A 225 -0.69 -2.85 1.35
CA LEU A 225 -0.97 -1.42 1.29
C LEU A 225 -1.13 -0.80 2.68
N THR A 226 -1.92 -1.43 3.55
CA THR A 226 -2.17 -0.91 4.90
C THR A 226 -0.95 -0.98 5.80
N LEU A 227 -0.10 -1.98 5.61
CA LEU A 227 1.13 -2.11 6.39
C LEU A 227 2.14 -1.01 6.04
N VAL A 228 2.22 -0.58 4.77
CA VAL A 228 3.00 0.62 4.39
C VAL A 228 2.39 1.90 4.97
N ALA A 229 1.06 2.05 4.92
CA ALA A 229 0.38 3.21 5.51
C ALA A 229 0.58 3.29 7.03
N ALA A 230 0.50 2.14 7.72
CA ALA A 230 0.76 2.00 9.15
C ALA A 230 2.22 2.29 9.50
N PHE A 231 3.18 1.84 8.68
CA PHE A 231 4.61 2.13 8.87
C PHE A 231 4.93 3.62 8.73
N LEU A 232 4.37 4.29 7.72
CA LEU A 232 4.53 5.74 7.59
C LEU A 232 3.94 6.49 8.79
N TYR A 233 2.74 6.10 9.23
CA TYR A 233 2.11 6.69 10.42
C TYR A 233 2.92 6.40 11.70
N ALA A 234 3.56 5.25 11.82
CA ALA A 234 4.46 4.92 12.92
C ALA A 234 5.73 5.80 12.93
N ILE A 235 6.33 6.07 11.75
CA ILE A 235 7.46 7.02 11.60
C ILE A 235 7.04 8.45 11.96
N LEU A 236 5.84 8.89 11.55
CA LEU A 236 5.34 10.24 11.81
C LEU A 236 4.94 10.49 13.27
N THR A 237 4.70 9.44 14.06
CA THR A 237 4.24 9.53 15.45
C THR A 237 5.22 8.96 16.49
N ASP A 238 6.44 8.64 16.06
CA ASP A 238 7.50 8.00 16.85
C ASP A 238 6.98 6.76 17.61
N ARG A 239 6.45 5.79 16.84
CA ARG A 239 5.92 4.52 17.36
C ARG A 239 6.66 3.33 16.78
N VAL A 240 6.86 2.30 17.60
CA VAL A 240 7.23 0.96 17.14
C VAL A 240 6.01 0.31 16.50
N LEU A 241 6.11 0.00 15.20
CA LEU A 241 5.15 -0.83 14.47
C LEU A 241 5.34 -2.30 14.86
N LEU A 242 4.27 -2.95 15.32
CA LEU A 242 4.24 -4.38 15.59
C LEU A 242 3.15 -5.03 14.74
N VAL A 243 3.51 -6.10 14.02
CA VAL A 243 2.61 -6.74 13.05
C VAL A 243 2.09 -8.06 13.60
N LYS A 244 0.76 -8.22 13.60
CA LYS A 244 0.12 -9.52 13.85
C LYS A 244 -0.14 -10.21 12.52
N PHE A 245 0.79 -11.07 12.12
CA PHE A 245 0.60 -12.03 11.04
C PHE A 245 -0.16 -13.27 11.54
N GLY A 246 -1.02 -13.82 10.69
CA GLY A 246 -1.50 -15.20 10.82
C GLY A 246 -0.49 -16.17 10.22
N ASP A 247 -0.77 -17.47 10.35
CA ASP A 247 0.03 -18.53 9.72
C ASP A 247 -0.02 -18.45 8.18
N ASP A 248 -0.99 -17.71 7.65
CA ASP A 248 -1.14 -17.36 6.23
C ASP A 248 -0.17 -16.28 5.73
N MET A 249 0.62 -15.66 6.63
CA MET A 249 1.59 -14.60 6.31
C MET A 249 3.01 -14.84 6.84
N SER A 250 3.24 -15.84 7.70
CA SER A 250 4.55 -16.08 8.33
C SER A 250 5.70 -16.25 7.35
N ASP A 251 5.40 -16.84 6.19
CA ASP A 251 6.39 -17.26 5.20
C ASP A 251 6.56 -16.23 4.05
N LEU A 252 5.95 -15.05 4.12
CA LEU A 252 5.92 -14.11 2.97
C LEU A 252 7.14 -13.17 2.94
N PHE A 253 7.52 -12.62 4.09
CA PHE A 253 8.45 -11.49 4.17
C PHE A 253 9.60 -11.78 5.13
N CYS A 254 10.78 -11.26 4.79
CA CYS A 254 11.89 -11.19 5.74
C CYS A 254 11.65 -10.11 6.81
N GLU A 255 12.40 -10.17 7.92
CA GLU A 255 12.46 -9.07 8.90
C GLU A 255 13.00 -7.79 8.26
N PRO A 256 12.32 -6.63 8.42
CA PRO A 256 12.73 -5.36 7.83
C PRO A 256 13.67 -4.52 8.73
N PHE A 257 13.87 -4.90 10.00
CA PHE A 257 14.68 -4.15 10.96
C PHE A 257 15.81 -5.03 11.51
N ALA A 258 17.06 -4.56 11.45
CA ALA A 258 18.21 -5.32 11.94
C ALA A 258 18.27 -5.35 13.49
N ASP A 259 18.59 -6.52 14.04
CA ASP A 259 18.67 -6.81 15.48
C ASP A 259 17.33 -6.59 16.23
N SER A 260 16.20 -6.79 15.53
CA SER A 260 14.87 -6.69 16.09
C SER A 260 13.88 -7.53 15.28
N SER A 261 12.65 -7.70 15.77
CA SER A 261 11.57 -8.32 15.01
C SER A 261 10.34 -7.44 15.05
N TRP A 262 9.75 -7.15 13.87
CA TRP A 262 8.45 -6.46 13.81
C TRP A 262 7.27 -7.33 14.24
N LEU A 263 7.46 -8.65 14.38
CA LEU A 263 6.38 -9.58 14.71
C LEU A 263 5.89 -9.36 16.13
N LEU A 264 4.57 -9.24 16.30
CA LEU A 264 3.94 -9.18 17.61
C LEU A 264 4.09 -10.54 18.32
N PRO A 265 4.70 -10.61 19.52
CA PRO A 265 4.86 -11.85 20.26
C PRO A 265 3.55 -12.63 20.48
N ARG A 266 3.58 -13.94 20.23
CA ARG A 266 2.40 -14.84 20.32
C ARG A 266 1.73 -14.87 21.71
N ASN A 267 2.47 -14.51 22.76
CA ASN A 267 1.98 -14.45 24.15
C ASN A 267 1.26 -13.13 24.49
N PHE A 268 1.06 -12.21 23.53
CA PHE A 268 0.40 -10.92 23.75
C PHE A 268 -1.06 -11.08 24.19
N ARG A 269 -1.32 -10.79 25.47
CA ARG A 269 -2.55 -11.17 26.19
C ARG A 269 -3.81 -10.43 25.74
N TYR A 270 -3.65 -9.26 25.12
CA TYR A 270 -4.71 -8.31 24.78
C TYR A 270 -5.91 -8.92 24.05
N TRP A 271 -5.69 -9.88 23.15
CA TRP A 271 -6.74 -10.34 22.22
C TRP A 271 -7.96 -10.97 22.92
N LYS A 272 -7.78 -11.46 24.15
CA LYS A 272 -8.88 -11.96 25.00
C LYS A 272 -9.72 -10.81 25.60
N ASP A 273 -9.10 -9.65 25.81
CA ASP A 273 -9.71 -8.47 26.42
C ASP A 273 -10.28 -7.47 25.39
N GLN A 274 -10.13 -7.71 24.08
CA GLN A 274 -10.44 -6.76 22.99
C GLN A 274 -11.77 -5.99 23.15
N LYS A 275 -12.81 -6.61 23.71
CA LYS A 275 -14.13 -6.01 24.00
C LYS A 275 -14.12 -4.90 25.07
N HIS A 276 -13.07 -4.81 25.88
CA HIS A 276 -12.94 -3.88 27.01
C HIS A 276 -12.12 -2.63 26.69
N ILE A 277 -11.54 -2.52 25.49
CA ILE A 277 -10.76 -1.36 25.10
C ILE A 277 -11.60 -0.38 24.30
N LYS A 278 -11.43 0.90 24.62
CA LYS A 278 -12.10 2.01 23.94
C LYS A 278 -11.66 2.08 22.49
N THR A 279 -12.56 2.51 21.62
CA THR A 279 -12.22 2.88 20.24
C THR A 279 -12.02 4.39 20.19
N HIS A 280 -11.41 4.89 19.11
CA HIS A 280 -11.28 6.33 18.90
C HIS A 280 -12.65 7.04 18.86
N GLU A 281 -13.62 6.41 18.21
CA GLU A 281 -15.00 6.88 18.07
C GLU A 281 -15.72 6.93 19.42
N SER A 282 -15.54 5.93 20.29
CA SER A 282 -16.14 5.96 21.62
C SER A 282 -15.45 6.95 22.58
N MET A 283 -14.25 7.45 22.26
CA MET A 283 -13.70 8.64 22.91
C MET A 283 -14.30 9.94 22.35
N LEU A 284 -14.46 10.06 21.03
CA LEU A 284 -15.08 11.22 20.36
C LEU A 284 -16.52 11.48 20.81
N ILE A 285 -17.36 10.44 20.82
CA ILE A 285 -18.81 10.58 21.11
C ILE A 285 -19.06 11.00 22.56
N ASN A 286 -18.30 10.48 23.51
CA ASN A 286 -18.64 10.62 24.92
C ASN A 286 -18.23 11.96 25.52
N LYS A 287 -17.20 12.64 25.00
CA LYS A 287 -16.74 13.96 25.49
C LYS A 287 -16.00 14.75 24.42
N GLY A 288 -16.27 16.05 24.33
CA GLY A 288 -15.34 16.99 23.72
C GLY A 288 -13.98 16.95 24.45
N TYR A 289 -12.89 16.98 23.68
CA TYR A 289 -11.53 16.67 24.15
C TYR A 289 -11.02 17.59 25.28
N ASN A 290 -11.31 17.23 26.53
CA ASN A 290 -10.87 17.98 27.70
C ASN A 290 -9.41 17.67 28.07
N ALA A 291 -8.56 18.70 28.14
CA ALA A 291 -7.11 18.56 28.34
C ALA A 291 -6.67 17.94 29.68
N LYS A 292 -7.60 17.78 30.65
CA LYS A 292 -7.37 17.19 31.98
C LYS A 292 -7.65 15.68 32.07
N GLU A 293 -8.02 15.01 30.97
CA GLU A 293 -8.45 13.60 31.03
C GLU A 293 -7.32 12.57 31.13
N ILE A 294 -7.63 11.46 31.81
CA ILE A 294 -6.76 10.29 31.93
C ILE A 294 -6.92 9.43 30.66
N PHE A 295 -5.90 9.41 29.81
CA PHE A 295 -5.90 8.61 28.59
C PHE A 295 -5.82 7.10 28.88
N PRO A 296 -6.47 6.25 28.06
CA PRO A 296 -6.35 4.81 28.21
C PRO A 296 -4.96 4.34 27.76
N SER A 297 -4.42 3.29 28.39
CA SER A 297 -3.11 2.73 27.99
C SER A 297 -3.14 2.10 26.59
N PHE A 298 -4.32 1.64 26.17
CA PHE A 298 -4.59 1.05 24.86
C PHE A 298 -5.79 1.73 24.19
N LEU A 299 -5.76 1.89 22.87
CA LEU A 299 -6.89 2.39 22.06
C LEU A 299 -7.01 1.59 20.76
N ILE A 300 -8.24 1.28 20.34
CA ILE A 300 -8.51 0.73 19.01
C ILE A 300 -8.80 1.89 18.04
N LEU A 301 -8.11 1.90 16.90
CA LEU A 301 -8.33 2.83 15.79
C LEU A 301 -8.82 2.01 14.60
N ASN A 302 -10.10 2.20 14.22
CA ASN A 302 -10.71 1.46 13.12
C ASN A 302 -10.78 2.33 11.85
N LEU A 303 -9.97 1.95 10.85
CA LEU A 303 -9.91 2.53 9.51
C LEU A 303 -10.21 1.46 8.44
N GLN A 304 -11.11 0.51 8.72
CA GLN A 304 -11.61 -0.47 7.74
C GLN A 304 -12.73 0.14 6.89
N HIS A 305 -12.84 -0.25 5.62
CA HIS A 305 -13.88 0.26 4.71
C HIS A 305 -15.32 -0.11 5.09
N THR A 306 -15.52 -1.19 5.86
CA THR A 306 -16.84 -1.61 6.37
C THR A 306 -17.27 -0.84 7.62
N HIS A 307 -16.36 -0.07 8.22
CA HIS A 307 -16.67 0.79 9.34
C HIS A 307 -17.29 2.09 8.80
N ASP A 308 -18.50 2.43 9.24
CA ASP A 308 -19.17 3.70 8.90
C ASP A 308 -18.55 4.89 9.67
N GLY A 309 -17.24 4.80 9.91
CA GLY A 309 -16.40 5.73 10.66
C GLY A 309 -16.04 6.98 9.86
N HIS A 310 -16.89 7.44 8.94
CA HIS A 310 -16.71 8.74 8.28
C HIS A 310 -16.60 9.89 9.30
N ASN A 311 -17.11 9.69 10.53
CA ASN A 311 -17.06 10.61 11.67
C ASN A 311 -15.92 10.32 12.67
N ASN A 312 -14.88 9.55 12.31
CA ASN A 312 -13.76 9.30 13.24
C ASN A 312 -12.64 10.36 13.18
N PHE A 313 -12.70 11.30 12.24
CA PHE A 313 -11.82 12.48 12.13
C PHE A 313 -10.30 12.19 12.23
N PHE A 314 -9.84 10.98 11.86
CA PHE A 314 -8.43 10.59 11.93
C PHE A 314 -7.49 11.55 11.15
N HIS A 315 -7.97 12.12 10.05
CA HIS A 315 -7.27 13.10 9.21
C HIS A 315 -7.16 14.51 9.84
N CYS A 316 -7.63 14.71 11.06
CA CYS A 316 -7.69 16.01 11.73
C CYS A 316 -6.62 16.18 12.82
N ASP A 317 -5.93 17.33 12.80
CA ASP A 317 -4.78 17.63 13.68
C ASP A 317 -5.13 17.54 15.18
N HIS A 318 -6.32 18.01 15.55
CA HIS A 318 -6.78 17.97 16.94
C HIS A 318 -6.99 16.53 17.46
N CYS A 319 -7.42 15.60 16.59
CA CYS A 319 -7.50 14.18 16.92
C CYS A 319 -6.10 13.55 17.06
N GLN A 320 -5.15 13.95 16.21
CA GLN A 320 -3.76 13.49 16.29
C GLN A 320 -3.08 13.89 17.60
N ASN A 321 -3.31 15.11 18.09
CA ASN A 321 -2.80 15.58 19.39
C ASN A 321 -3.27 14.71 20.59
N VAL A 322 -4.39 13.99 20.43
CA VAL A 322 -4.93 13.03 21.40
C VAL A 322 -4.36 11.64 21.16
N LEU A 323 -4.38 11.16 19.90
CA LEU A 323 -3.84 9.85 19.52
C LEU A 323 -2.35 9.73 19.87
N GLN A 324 -1.55 10.79 19.75
CA GLN A 324 -0.13 10.80 20.13
C GLN A 324 0.13 10.53 21.63
N ARG A 325 -0.85 10.79 22.51
CA ARG A 325 -0.73 10.59 23.98
C ARG A 325 -1.00 9.15 24.42
N VAL A 326 -1.63 8.34 23.57
CA VAL A 326 -1.97 6.93 23.86
C VAL A 326 -0.71 6.06 23.73
N PRO A 327 -0.27 5.30 24.75
CA PRO A 327 0.93 4.47 24.65
C PRO A 327 0.84 3.39 23.57
N VAL A 328 -0.24 2.62 23.53
CA VAL A 328 -0.45 1.52 22.56
C VAL A 328 -1.71 1.77 21.73
N MET A 329 -1.57 1.86 20.41
CA MET A 329 -2.72 1.89 19.50
C MET A 329 -2.81 0.58 18.72
N ILE A 330 -4.01 0.05 18.55
CA ILE A 330 -4.28 -1.12 17.72
C ILE A 330 -5.07 -0.68 16.50
N LEU A 331 -4.46 -0.83 15.34
CA LEU A 331 -4.98 -0.37 14.05
C LEU A 331 -5.64 -1.53 13.31
N TRP A 332 -6.94 -1.39 13.05
CA TRP A 332 -7.65 -2.24 12.10
C TRP A 332 -7.83 -1.43 10.81
N SER A 333 -7.27 -1.88 9.69
CA SER A 333 -7.47 -1.22 8.40
C SER A 333 -7.21 -2.16 7.24
N ASP A 334 -7.94 -1.91 6.15
CA ASP A 334 -7.78 -2.52 4.83
C ASP A 334 -7.52 -1.47 3.73
N GLN A 335 -7.28 -0.22 4.13
CA GLN A 335 -7.10 0.95 3.26
C GLN A 335 -5.67 1.48 3.15
N TYR A 336 -5.30 1.96 1.96
CA TYR A 336 -4.09 2.77 1.76
C TYR A 336 -4.31 4.21 2.23
N PHE A 337 -4.44 4.45 3.54
CA PHE A 337 -4.82 5.75 4.10
C PHE A 337 -3.74 6.86 4.04
N VAL A 338 -2.65 6.65 3.28
CA VAL A 338 -1.56 7.63 3.13
C VAL A 338 -2.02 9.00 2.63
N PRO A 339 -2.95 9.16 1.67
CA PRO A 339 -3.44 10.48 1.28
C PRO A 339 -4.02 11.28 2.46
N SER A 340 -4.70 10.64 3.42
CA SER A 340 -5.17 11.33 4.63
C SER A 340 -4.05 11.84 5.53
N LEU A 341 -2.85 11.26 5.48
CA LEU A 341 -1.70 11.77 6.25
C LEU A 341 -1.23 13.13 5.73
N PHE A 342 -1.42 13.42 4.44
CA PHE A 342 -1.15 14.75 3.86
C PHE A 342 -2.23 15.79 4.23
N LEU A 343 -3.44 15.35 4.59
CA LEU A 343 -4.48 16.26 5.08
C LEU A 343 -4.11 16.85 6.46
N ILE A 344 -3.40 16.09 7.30
CA ILE A 344 -2.99 16.46 8.67
C ILE A 344 -1.87 17.53 8.63
N PRO A 345 -2.14 18.79 9.05
CA PRO A 345 -1.18 19.90 8.99
C PRO A 345 0.17 19.62 9.67
N SER A 346 0.16 19.03 10.88
CA SER A 346 1.38 18.73 11.64
C SER A 346 2.32 17.75 10.93
N PHE A 347 1.81 16.87 10.05
CA PHE A 347 2.63 15.90 9.31
C PHE A 347 3.16 16.44 7.97
N ARG A 348 2.52 17.45 7.36
CA ARG A 348 2.85 17.95 6.01
C ARG A 348 4.32 18.33 5.82
N LYS A 349 4.95 18.94 6.85
CA LYS A 349 6.35 19.39 6.80
C LYS A 349 7.33 18.23 6.70
N ASP A 350 7.13 17.17 7.48
CA ASP A 350 7.98 15.98 7.45
C ASP A 350 7.70 15.14 6.19
N LEU A 351 6.44 14.95 5.84
CA LEU A 351 6.03 14.27 4.59
C LEU A 351 6.66 14.92 3.35
N SER A 352 6.65 16.25 3.25
CA SER A 352 7.21 16.99 2.12
C SER A 352 8.73 16.86 2.01
N LYS A 353 9.44 16.69 3.14
CA LYS A 353 10.89 16.44 3.19
C LYS A 353 11.25 14.98 2.91
N MET A 354 10.47 14.04 3.45
CA MET A 354 10.64 12.60 3.20
C MET A 354 10.38 12.27 1.73
N PHE A 355 9.36 12.88 1.14
CA PHE A 355 8.90 12.63 -0.23
C PHE A 355 8.84 13.96 -1.02
N PRO A 356 9.97 14.45 -1.56
CA PRO A 356 9.98 15.60 -2.45
C PRO A 356 9.09 15.35 -3.68
N GLN A 357 9.26 14.20 -4.32
CA GLN A 357 8.32 13.67 -5.30
C GLN A 357 7.11 13.07 -4.56
N LYS A 358 5.93 13.65 -4.73
CA LYS A 358 4.74 13.31 -3.93
C LYS A 358 4.08 11.98 -4.32
N ASP A 359 4.55 11.33 -5.38
CA ASP A 359 4.08 10.03 -5.84
C ASP A 359 5.08 8.87 -5.67
N THR A 360 5.99 8.97 -4.69
CA THR A 360 7.01 7.92 -4.41
C THR A 360 6.88 7.21 -3.06
N ILE A 361 5.80 7.44 -2.31
CA ILE A 361 5.66 6.98 -0.92
C ILE A 361 5.65 5.46 -0.85
N PHE A 362 4.70 4.82 -1.55
CA PHE A 362 4.62 3.37 -1.58
C PHE A 362 5.83 2.75 -2.28
N HIS A 363 6.37 3.42 -3.30
CA HIS A 363 7.55 2.94 -4.01
C HIS A 363 8.75 2.79 -3.07
N HIS A 364 9.07 3.80 -2.26
CA HIS A 364 10.17 3.72 -1.30
C HIS A 364 9.86 2.81 -0.12
N LEU A 365 8.72 3.00 0.56
CA LEU A 365 8.42 2.26 1.79
C LEU A 365 8.11 0.79 1.51
N GLY A 366 7.45 0.48 0.39
CA GLY A 366 7.22 -0.89 -0.05
C GLY A 366 8.52 -1.63 -0.39
N ARG A 367 9.47 -0.98 -1.09
CA ARG A 367 10.80 -1.54 -1.39
C ARG A 367 11.72 -1.67 -0.17
N TYR A 368 11.42 -0.94 0.91
CA TYR A 368 12.11 -1.03 2.20
C TYR A 368 11.55 -2.16 3.09
N LEU A 369 10.22 -2.34 3.13
CA LEU A 369 9.58 -3.37 3.95
C LEU A 369 9.54 -4.74 3.29
N PHE A 370 9.14 -4.83 2.01
CA PHE A 370 8.71 -6.08 1.38
C PHE A 370 9.83 -6.79 0.63
N HIS A 371 10.68 -7.47 1.39
CA HIS A 371 11.64 -8.44 0.87
C HIS A 371 11.03 -9.84 0.92
N PRO A 372 10.85 -10.54 -0.22
CA PRO A 372 10.37 -11.93 -0.23
C PRO A 372 11.25 -12.82 0.65
N SER A 373 10.62 -13.67 1.46
CA SER A 373 11.32 -14.77 2.14
C SER A 373 12.07 -15.64 1.13
N ASN A 374 13.05 -16.42 1.57
CA ASN A 374 13.78 -17.33 0.66
C ASN A 374 12.84 -18.31 -0.08
N LYS A 375 11.75 -18.76 0.57
CA LYS A 375 10.71 -19.63 -0.02
C LYS A 375 9.95 -18.95 -1.16
N ALA A 376 9.56 -17.68 -0.99
CA ALA A 376 8.95 -16.91 -2.07
C ALA A 376 9.98 -16.50 -3.16
N TRP A 377 11.21 -16.16 -2.75
CA TRP A 377 12.30 -15.78 -3.64
C TRP A 377 12.73 -16.91 -4.59
N GLU A 378 12.70 -18.15 -4.12
CA GLU A 378 12.98 -19.33 -4.95
C GLU A 378 11.97 -19.46 -6.11
N LEU A 379 10.67 -19.27 -5.84
CA LEU A 379 9.62 -19.30 -6.86
C LEU A 379 9.78 -18.13 -7.85
N ILE A 380 9.98 -16.91 -7.34
CA ILE A 380 10.18 -15.69 -8.15
C ILE A 380 11.39 -15.86 -9.08
N SER A 381 12.54 -16.26 -8.52
CA SER A 381 13.79 -16.36 -9.27
C SER A 381 13.76 -17.47 -10.32
N LYS A 382 13.26 -18.67 -9.97
CA LYS A 382 13.08 -19.78 -10.92
C LYS A 382 12.16 -19.38 -12.08
N PHE A 383 11.00 -18.79 -11.78
CA PHE A 383 10.06 -18.37 -12.82
C PHE A 383 10.64 -17.26 -13.70
N TYR A 384 11.27 -16.24 -13.12
CA TYR A 384 11.89 -15.15 -13.87
C TYR A 384 12.98 -15.66 -14.83
N GLN A 385 13.88 -16.54 -14.36
CA GLN A 385 14.94 -17.08 -15.19
C GLN A 385 14.42 -17.96 -16.34
N ALA A 386 13.37 -18.75 -16.10
CA ALA A 386 12.77 -19.61 -17.11
C ALA A 386 11.95 -18.83 -18.18
N HIS A 387 11.19 -17.82 -17.76
CA HIS A 387 10.16 -17.20 -18.61
C HIS A 387 10.41 -15.74 -19.02
N LEU A 388 11.14 -14.96 -18.21
CA LEU A 388 11.21 -13.49 -18.37
C LEU A 388 12.62 -12.96 -18.68
N ALA A 389 13.67 -13.58 -18.15
CA ALA A 389 15.04 -13.04 -18.17
C ALA A 389 15.62 -12.83 -19.58
N LYS A 390 15.24 -13.67 -20.54
CA LYS A 390 15.76 -13.61 -21.92
C LYS A 390 15.01 -12.64 -22.84
N ALA A 391 13.89 -12.06 -22.39
CA ALA A 391 13.07 -11.19 -23.21
C ALA A 391 13.54 -9.73 -23.20
N ASN A 392 13.60 -9.12 -24.39
CA ASN A 392 13.99 -7.72 -24.56
C ASN A 392 13.06 -6.79 -23.78
N GLU A 393 11.75 -7.07 -23.82
CA GLU A 393 10.72 -6.34 -23.07
C GLU A 393 9.78 -7.30 -22.33
N LYS A 394 9.30 -6.89 -21.15
CA LYS A 394 8.44 -7.66 -20.25
C LYS A 394 7.15 -6.89 -20.01
N ILE A 395 6.01 -7.41 -20.46
CA ILE A 395 4.69 -6.80 -20.27
C ILE A 395 3.92 -7.60 -19.22
N GLY A 396 3.48 -6.97 -18.13
CA GLY A 396 2.66 -7.63 -17.11
C GLY A 396 1.18 -7.27 -17.25
N LEU A 397 0.32 -8.29 -17.22
CA LEU A 397 -1.13 -8.17 -17.30
C LEU A 397 -1.75 -8.67 -15.98
N GLN A 398 -2.16 -7.74 -15.13
CA GLN A 398 -2.81 -8.03 -13.85
C GLN A 398 -4.33 -8.00 -14.02
N ILE A 399 -4.96 -9.18 -14.02
CA ILE A 399 -6.36 -9.37 -14.38
C ILE A 399 -7.15 -9.83 -13.15
N ARG A 400 -8.04 -8.96 -12.65
CA ARG A 400 -8.96 -9.25 -11.53
C ARG A 400 -10.40 -8.98 -11.93
N VAL A 401 -11.19 -10.04 -11.98
CA VAL A 401 -12.65 -9.97 -12.14
C VAL A 401 -13.28 -9.89 -10.74
N PHE A 402 -14.05 -8.83 -10.48
CA PHE A 402 -14.79 -8.67 -9.20
C PHE A 402 -16.25 -9.15 -9.28
N ASN A 403 -16.80 -9.30 -10.48
CA ASN A 403 -18.14 -9.81 -10.73
C ASN A 403 -18.20 -10.31 -12.18
N THR A 404 -18.31 -11.61 -12.38
CA THR A 404 -18.35 -12.30 -13.68
C THR A 404 -19.68 -12.13 -14.42
N HIS A 405 -20.74 -11.69 -13.74
CA HIS A 405 -22.02 -11.38 -14.38
C HIS A 405 -22.06 -9.98 -15.04
N ARG A 406 -21.07 -9.11 -14.76
CA ARG A 406 -21.02 -7.77 -15.38
C ARG A 406 -20.50 -7.78 -16.82
N ALA A 407 -19.59 -8.67 -17.14
CA ALA A 407 -18.99 -8.81 -18.47
C ALA A 407 -18.41 -10.21 -18.60
N SER A 408 -18.55 -10.81 -19.79
CA SER A 408 -17.98 -12.12 -20.08
C SER A 408 -16.44 -12.07 -20.10
N HIS A 409 -15.78 -13.20 -19.84
CA HIS A 409 -14.32 -13.33 -19.97
C HIS A 409 -13.85 -12.93 -21.38
N GLN A 410 -14.63 -13.27 -22.42
CA GLN A 410 -14.47 -12.81 -23.80
C GLN A 410 -14.38 -11.27 -23.91
N THR A 411 -15.28 -10.53 -23.28
CA THR A 411 -15.30 -9.06 -23.37
C THR A 411 -14.09 -8.44 -22.67
N ILE A 412 -13.69 -9.00 -21.53
CA ILE A 412 -12.50 -8.57 -20.78
C ILE A 412 -11.22 -8.87 -21.59
N ILE A 413 -11.15 -10.00 -22.29
CA ILE A 413 -10.03 -10.33 -23.19
C ILE A 413 -9.97 -9.35 -24.37
N ASN A 414 -11.12 -8.97 -24.94
CA ASN A 414 -11.18 -7.97 -26.01
C ASN A 414 -10.74 -6.58 -25.51
N GLU A 415 -11.11 -6.18 -24.28
CA GLU A 415 -10.63 -4.93 -23.65
C GLU A 415 -9.12 -4.95 -23.43
N ILE A 416 -8.55 -6.07 -22.96
CA ILE A 416 -7.10 -6.25 -22.79
C ILE A 416 -6.38 -6.11 -24.13
N ILE A 417 -6.85 -6.80 -25.18
CA ILE A 417 -6.26 -6.73 -26.52
C ILE A 417 -6.35 -5.30 -27.07
N ALA A 418 -7.53 -4.67 -27.00
CA ALA A 418 -7.72 -3.29 -27.46
C ALA A 418 -6.78 -2.31 -26.73
N CYS A 419 -6.61 -2.47 -25.41
CA CYS A 419 -5.67 -1.69 -24.61
C CYS A 419 -4.21 -1.90 -25.02
N THR A 420 -3.76 -3.17 -25.14
CA THR A 420 -2.35 -3.48 -25.44
C THR A 420 -1.95 -3.09 -26.85
N LEU A 421 -2.85 -3.25 -27.84
CA LEU A 421 -2.63 -2.81 -29.22
C LEU A 421 -2.59 -1.28 -29.32
N ARG A 422 -3.61 -0.58 -28.80
CA ARG A 422 -3.71 0.90 -28.86
C ARG A 422 -2.48 1.59 -28.30
N HIS A 423 -1.90 1.04 -27.23
CA HIS A 423 -0.73 1.59 -26.56
C HIS A 423 0.58 0.90 -26.94
N LYS A 424 0.58 0.10 -28.01
CA LYS A 424 1.75 -0.55 -28.64
C LYS A 424 2.57 -1.43 -27.69
N LEU A 425 1.94 -1.93 -26.63
CA LEU A 425 2.55 -2.87 -25.68
C LEU A 425 2.76 -4.22 -26.37
N LEU A 426 1.75 -4.67 -27.10
CA LEU A 426 1.78 -5.88 -27.92
C LEU A 426 1.46 -5.53 -29.38
N PRO A 427 2.00 -6.27 -30.36
CA PRO A 427 1.73 -6.04 -31.77
C PRO A 427 0.42 -6.69 -32.23
N GLU A 428 -0.08 -6.18 -33.35
CA GLU A 428 -1.15 -6.80 -34.14
C GLU A 428 -0.69 -8.13 -34.76
N ILE A 429 -1.65 -9.02 -34.98
CA ILE A 429 -1.44 -10.30 -35.67
C ILE A 429 -1.70 -10.14 -37.17
N ASP A 430 -0.85 -10.75 -38.00
CA ASP A 430 -1.06 -10.79 -39.44
C ASP A 430 -2.11 -11.87 -39.77
N MET A 431 -3.24 -11.44 -40.33
CA MET A 431 -4.33 -12.32 -40.78
C MET A 431 -4.17 -12.75 -42.25
N GLY A 432 -3.14 -12.24 -42.95
CA GLY A 432 -2.79 -12.61 -44.31
C GLY A 432 -1.87 -13.83 -44.36
N LYS A 433 -2.09 -14.74 -45.33
CA LYS A 433 -1.22 -15.91 -45.58
C LYS A 433 0.14 -15.55 -46.22
N SER A 434 0.55 -14.28 -46.15
CA SER A 434 1.75 -13.80 -46.83
C SER A 434 2.99 -14.08 -46.00
N LYS A 435 3.68 -15.18 -46.31
CA LYS A 435 5.05 -15.44 -45.81
C LYS A 435 6.04 -14.47 -46.47
N THR A 436 5.92 -13.17 -46.23
CA THR A 436 6.99 -12.22 -46.52
C THR A 436 8.20 -12.60 -45.66
N SER A 437 9.37 -12.70 -46.30
CA SER A 437 10.56 -13.21 -45.64
C SER A 437 10.92 -12.36 -44.42
N LEU A 438 11.19 -13.04 -43.29
CA LEU A 438 11.83 -12.42 -42.14
C LEU A 438 13.15 -11.83 -42.61
N LYS A 439 13.22 -10.50 -42.73
CA LYS A 439 14.48 -9.79 -42.95
C LYS A 439 15.38 -10.04 -41.74
N ASN A 440 16.68 -10.16 -41.98
CA ASN A 440 17.72 -10.48 -40.99
C ASN A 440 17.98 -9.33 -39.98
N HIS A 441 16.94 -8.87 -39.29
CA HIS A 441 17.04 -8.01 -38.12
C HIS A 441 16.91 -8.86 -36.85
N ALA A 442 17.63 -8.48 -35.79
CA ALA A 442 17.56 -9.17 -34.52
C ALA A 442 16.11 -9.17 -33.99
N THR A 443 15.51 -10.36 -33.91
CA THR A 443 14.09 -10.52 -33.60
C THR A 443 13.80 -10.06 -32.17
N ILE A 444 13.11 -8.93 -32.03
CA ILE A 444 12.70 -8.41 -30.72
C ILE A 444 11.73 -9.42 -30.09
N SER A 445 12.01 -9.81 -28.86
CA SER A 445 11.21 -10.75 -28.08
C SER A 445 10.55 -10.08 -26.88
N LYS A 446 9.24 -10.31 -26.72
CA LYS A 446 8.44 -9.80 -25.60
C LYS A 446 7.92 -10.96 -24.76
N ALA A 447 8.15 -10.91 -23.45
CA ALA A 447 7.53 -11.82 -22.49
C ALA A 447 6.28 -11.17 -21.89
N VAL A 448 5.15 -11.85 -21.96
CA VAL A 448 3.87 -11.41 -21.39
C VAL A 448 3.58 -12.25 -20.15
N LEU A 449 3.68 -11.62 -18.99
CA LEU A 449 3.33 -12.22 -17.71
C LEU A 449 1.85 -11.97 -17.42
N VAL A 450 1.05 -13.03 -17.28
CA VAL A 450 -0.36 -12.92 -16.90
C VAL A 450 -0.54 -13.37 -15.46
N ALA A 451 -1.17 -12.53 -14.64
CA ALA A 451 -1.53 -12.83 -13.26
C ALA A 451 -3.05 -12.71 -13.09
N SER A 452 -3.72 -13.86 -12.93
CA SER A 452 -5.17 -13.95 -12.75
C SER A 452 -5.55 -15.24 -12.02
N LEU A 453 -6.72 -15.23 -11.37
CA LEU A 453 -7.31 -16.46 -10.83
C LEU A 453 -7.71 -17.45 -11.94
N TYR A 454 -8.06 -16.96 -13.13
CA TYR A 454 -8.55 -17.78 -14.24
C TYR A 454 -7.43 -18.01 -15.27
N SER A 455 -7.28 -19.24 -15.76
CA SER A 455 -6.28 -19.57 -16.79
C SER A 455 -6.65 -19.05 -18.19
N GLU A 456 -7.94 -18.91 -18.47
CA GLU A 456 -8.49 -18.51 -19.79
C GLU A 456 -7.76 -17.30 -20.40
N TYR A 457 -7.44 -16.29 -19.57
CA TYR A 457 -6.73 -15.09 -20.01
C TYR A 457 -5.34 -15.39 -20.56
N GLY A 458 -4.51 -16.14 -19.82
CA GLY A 458 -3.16 -16.49 -20.23
C GLY A 458 -3.16 -17.52 -21.37
N GLU A 459 -4.05 -18.50 -21.30
CA GLU A 459 -4.20 -19.53 -22.35
C GLU A 459 -4.62 -18.91 -23.69
N ARG A 460 -5.60 -18.01 -23.68
CA ARG A 460 -6.12 -17.41 -24.92
C ARG A 460 -5.12 -16.47 -25.57
N LEU A 461 -4.45 -15.61 -24.80
CA LEU A 461 -3.38 -14.75 -25.32
C LEU A 461 -2.20 -15.59 -25.84
N ARG A 462 -1.85 -16.68 -25.15
CA ARG A 462 -0.82 -17.64 -25.61
C ARG A 462 -1.21 -18.26 -26.94
N ASN A 463 -2.42 -18.80 -27.06
CA ASN A 463 -2.89 -19.43 -28.29
C ASN A 463 -2.94 -18.43 -29.47
N MET A 464 -3.41 -17.20 -29.22
CA MET A 464 -3.48 -16.13 -30.22
C MET A 464 -2.10 -15.81 -30.84
N TYR A 465 -1.06 -15.64 -30.02
CA TYR A 465 0.30 -15.34 -30.51
C TYR A 465 1.11 -16.57 -30.91
N MET A 466 0.69 -17.78 -30.53
CA MET A 466 1.32 -19.03 -30.96
C MET A 466 0.83 -19.49 -32.35
N MET A 467 -0.42 -19.19 -32.70
CA MET A 467 -1.04 -19.61 -33.96
C MET A 467 -0.82 -18.64 -35.13
N ASN A 468 -0.41 -17.39 -34.85
CA ASN A 468 -0.33 -16.32 -35.85
C ASN A 468 1.04 -15.61 -35.81
N THR A 469 1.50 -15.13 -36.95
CA THR A 469 2.63 -14.20 -37.04
C THR A 469 2.22 -12.79 -36.62
N THR A 470 3.16 -12.00 -36.11
CA THR A 470 2.94 -10.59 -35.75
C THR A 470 3.31 -9.69 -36.93
N VAL A 471 2.55 -8.61 -37.13
CA VAL A 471 2.79 -7.64 -38.22
C VAL A 471 4.18 -6.99 -38.11
N THR A 472 4.71 -6.88 -36.89
CA THR A 472 6.05 -6.33 -36.60
C THR A 472 7.18 -7.35 -36.68
N GLY A 473 6.88 -8.64 -36.78
CA GLY A 473 7.87 -9.73 -36.65
C GLY A 473 8.39 -9.96 -35.22
N GLU A 474 7.83 -9.27 -34.21
CA GLU A 474 8.17 -9.49 -32.80
C GLU A 474 7.69 -10.87 -32.30
N VAL A 475 8.55 -11.57 -31.54
CA VAL A 475 8.19 -12.87 -30.94
C VAL A 475 7.59 -12.66 -29.55
N ILE A 476 6.32 -13.03 -29.41
CA ILE A 476 5.57 -12.86 -28.15
C ILE A 476 5.48 -14.21 -27.42
N ARG A 477 5.90 -14.24 -26.14
CA ARG A 477 5.82 -15.42 -25.27
C ARG A 477 4.94 -15.12 -24.08
N VAL A 478 3.79 -15.78 -23.99
CA VAL A 478 2.84 -15.60 -22.87
C VAL A 478 3.08 -16.67 -21.80
N SER A 479 3.10 -16.28 -20.53
CA SER A 479 3.28 -17.18 -19.39
C SER A 479 2.45 -16.72 -18.19
N GLN A 480 1.80 -17.67 -17.50
CA GLN A 480 0.96 -17.44 -16.32
C GLN A 480 1.48 -18.34 -15.18
N PRO A 481 1.94 -17.80 -14.03
CA PRO A 481 2.53 -18.60 -12.95
C PRO A 481 1.54 -19.52 -12.25
N SER A 482 0.31 -19.06 -12.01
CA SER A 482 -0.76 -19.88 -11.42
C SER A 482 -2.16 -19.44 -11.88
N HIS A 483 -3.16 -20.25 -11.57
CA HIS A 483 -4.58 -20.00 -11.85
C HIS A 483 -5.42 -20.63 -10.73
N GLU A 484 -5.44 -19.99 -9.56
CA GLU A 484 -6.02 -20.56 -8.32
C GLU A 484 -7.56 -20.66 -8.31
N GLU A 485 -8.25 -20.17 -9.35
CA GLU A 485 -9.71 -20.06 -9.56
C GLU A 485 -10.47 -19.21 -8.54
N ARG A 486 -10.18 -19.39 -7.26
CA ARG A 486 -10.77 -18.68 -6.13
C ARG A 486 -9.67 -18.14 -5.22
N GLN A 487 -9.94 -17.00 -4.59
CA GLN A 487 -9.05 -16.41 -3.61
C GLN A 487 -9.15 -17.14 -2.27
N LYS A 488 -8.02 -17.60 -1.75
CA LYS A 488 -7.91 -18.33 -0.47
C LYS A 488 -7.01 -17.55 0.49
N SER A 489 -7.46 -16.36 0.91
CA SER A 489 -6.63 -15.38 1.65
C SER A 489 -6.02 -15.90 2.95
N ASN A 490 -6.56 -16.99 3.52
CA ASN A 490 -6.12 -17.60 4.78
C ASN A 490 -5.22 -18.84 4.54
N ASP A 491 -4.82 -19.12 3.30
CA ASP A 491 -3.91 -20.21 2.93
C ASP A 491 -2.50 -19.61 2.66
N GLY A 492 -1.50 -20.10 3.40
CA GLY A 492 -0.13 -19.59 3.32
C GLY A 492 0.53 -19.86 1.97
N MET A 493 0.25 -20.99 1.32
CA MET A 493 0.83 -21.30 0.01
C MET A 493 0.16 -20.48 -1.11
N HIS A 494 -1.15 -20.27 -1.01
CA HIS A 494 -1.88 -19.34 -1.88
C HIS A 494 -1.33 -17.91 -1.76
N ASN A 495 -1.08 -17.43 -0.54
CA ASN A 495 -0.47 -16.12 -0.34
C ASN A 495 0.98 -16.04 -0.83
N ILE A 496 1.78 -17.12 -0.72
CA ILE A 496 3.13 -17.19 -1.31
C ILE A 496 3.09 -17.09 -2.84
N LYS A 497 2.16 -17.79 -3.51
CA LYS A 497 1.95 -17.67 -4.96
C LYS A 497 1.51 -16.26 -5.35
N ALA A 498 0.52 -15.70 -4.67
CA ALA A 498 0.03 -14.34 -4.88
C ALA A 498 1.16 -13.31 -4.69
N TRP A 499 1.99 -13.45 -3.67
CA TRP A 499 3.15 -12.59 -3.44
C TRP A 499 4.19 -12.72 -4.56
N SER A 500 4.46 -13.96 -5.01
CA SER A 500 5.38 -14.22 -6.11
C SER A 500 4.91 -13.56 -7.41
N GLU A 501 3.62 -13.63 -7.72
CA GLU A 501 3.01 -12.97 -8.89
C GLU A 501 3.05 -11.44 -8.79
N ILE A 502 2.70 -10.85 -7.64
CA ILE A 502 2.85 -9.40 -7.39
C ILE A 502 4.30 -8.97 -7.63
N TYR A 503 5.26 -9.73 -7.11
CA TYR A 503 6.67 -9.42 -7.26
C TYR A 503 7.10 -9.52 -8.72
N LEU A 504 6.75 -10.60 -9.43
CA LEU A 504 7.07 -10.81 -10.84
C LEU A 504 6.49 -9.70 -11.74
N LEU A 505 5.23 -9.27 -11.51
CA LEU A 505 4.63 -8.12 -12.21
C LEU A 505 5.45 -6.84 -11.98
N SER A 506 5.96 -6.64 -10.77
CA SER A 506 6.81 -5.48 -10.46
C SER A 506 8.21 -5.53 -11.09
N LEU A 507 8.56 -6.61 -11.81
CA LEU A 507 9.77 -6.73 -12.65
C LEU A 507 9.50 -6.48 -14.14
N CYS A 508 8.23 -6.25 -14.53
CA CYS A 508 7.87 -5.91 -15.90
C CYS A 508 8.27 -4.47 -16.27
N ASP A 509 8.46 -4.23 -17.56
CA ASP A 509 8.80 -2.93 -18.14
C ASP A 509 7.55 -2.05 -18.32
N ALA A 510 6.40 -2.68 -18.58
CA ALA A 510 5.09 -2.04 -18.61
C ALA A 510 4.03 -2.93 -17.93
N LEU A 511 2.97 -2.30 -17.41
CA LEU A 511 1.86 -2.98 -16.74
C LEU A 511 0.50 -2.54 -17.28
N VAL A 512 -0.39 -3.50 -17.48
CA VAL A 512 -1.84 -3.31 -17.57
C VAL A 512 -2.47 -3.86 -16.30
N THR A 513 -3.35 -3.10 -15.65
CA THR A 513 -3.94 -3.46 -14.35
C THR A 513 -5.45 -3.33 -14.36
N SER A 514 -6.11 -4.18 -13.58
CA SER A 514 -7.57 -4.11 -13.39
C SER A 514 -7.97 -3.02 -12.40
N PRO A 515 -9.07 -2.29 -12.65
CA PRO A 515 -9.53 -1.21 -11.76
C PRO A 515 -9.95 -1.75 -10.39
N LYS A 516 -9.73 -0.96 -9.33
CA LYS A 516 -9.91 -1.32 -7.90
C LYS A 516 -8.98 -2.44 -7.40
N SER A 517 -8.05 -2.95 -8.21
CA SER A 517 -7.19 -4.08 -7.82
C SER A 517 -5.98 -3.65 -6.97
N THR A 518 -6.07 -3.82 -5.66
CA THR A 518 -4.94 -3.54 -4.75
C THR A 518 -3.74 -4.46 -4.98
N PHE A 519 -3.95 -5.65 -5.54
CA PHE A 519 -2.88 -6.52 -6.05
C PHE A 519 -2.08 -5.82 -7.17
N GLY A 520 -2.77 -5.15 -8.09
CA GLY A 520 -2.16 -4.32 -9.13
C GLY A 520 -1.41 -3.12 -8.54
N TYR A 521 -1.99 -2.46 -7.53
CA TYR A 521 -1.35 -1.31 -6.88
C TYR A 521 -0.01 -1.65 -6.22
N VAL A 522 0.06 -2.79 -5.50
CA VAL A 522 1.32 -3.24 -4.90
C VAL A 522 2.36 -3.52 -5.99
N ALA A 523 1.97 -4.22 -7.07
CA ALA A 523 2.87 -4.56 -8.16
C ALA A 523 3.45 -3.31 -8.85
N HIS A 524 2.60 -2.36 -9.27
CA HIS A 524 3.07 -1.16 -9.96
C HIS A 524 3.81 -0.19 -9.03
N GLY A 525 3.39 -0.09 -7.77
CA GLY A 525 4.08 0.71 -6.76
C GLY A 525 5.49 0.19 -6.45
N LEU A 526 5.65 -1.13 -6.25
CA LEU A 526 6.99 -1.75 -6.09
C LEU A 526 7.86 -1.58 -7.34
N GLY A 527 7.28 -1.70 -8.53
CA GLY A 527 7.98 -1.53 -9.80
C GLY A 527 8.40 -0.09 -10.09
N GLY A 528 7.72 0.91 -9.50
CA GLY A 528 7.90 2.31 -9.87
C GLY A 528 7.21 2.65 -11.19
N LEU A 529 6.07 2.02 -11.47
CA LEU A 529 5.40 2.02 -12.76
C LEU A 529 4.06 2.74 -12.67
N LYS A 530 3.76 3.58 -13.67
CA LYS A 530 2.41 4.07 -13.93
C LYS A 530 1.73 3.08 -14.86
N PRO A 531 0.76 2.25 -14.43
CA PRO A 531 0.13 1.25 -15.31
C PRO A 531 -0.80 1.88 -16.34
N TRP A 532 -1.27 1.06 -17.28
CA TRP A 532 -2.51 1.29 -18.00
C TRP A 532 -3.65 0.60 -17.26
N ILE A 533 -4.66 1.35 -16.80
CA ILE A 533 -5.79 0.82 -16.04
C ILE A 533 -6.95 0.56 -16.99
N LEU A 534 -7.40 -0.69 -17.07
CA LEU A 534 -8.61 -1.09 -17.82
C LEU A 534 -9.83 -0.31 -17.30
N LYS A 535 -10.77 0.03 -18.19
CA LYS A 535 -11.99 0.77 -17.81
C LYS A 535 -13.06 -0.10 -17.16
N ARG A 536 -12.96 -1.43 -17.32
CA ARG A 536 -13.91 -2.48 -16.94
C ARG A 536 -15.14 -2.49 -17.86
N PRO A 537 -15.43 -3.59 -18.58
CA PRO A 537 -16.55 -3.61 -19.51
C PRO A 537 -17.89 -3.76 -18.76
N TYR A 538 -18.97 -3.48 -19.49
CA TYR A 538 -20.33 -3.79 -19.07
C TYR A 538 -21.07 -4.47 -20.23
N GLY A 539 -21.62 -5.66 -19.99
CA GLY A 539 -22.15 -6.52 -21.04
C GLY A 539 -21.07 -7.03 -21.98
N GLU A 540 -21.33 -6.89 -23.28
CA GLU A 540 -20.45 -7.38 -24.37
C GLU A 540 -19.64 -6.26 -25.03
N THR A 541 -19.83 -5.01 -24.61
CA THR A 541 -19.19 -3.83 -25.20
C THR A 541 -17.86 -3.53 -24.51
N VAL A 542 -16.79 -3.44 -25.30
CA VAL A 542 -15.48 -2.92 -24.85
C VAL A 542 -15.56 -1.40 -24.68
N PRO A 543 -15.13 -0.83 -23.54
CA PRO A 543 -15.11 0.62 -23.36
C PRO A 543 -14.21 1.35 -24.37
N GLU A 544 -14.55 2.60 -24.70
CA GLU A 544 -13.70 3.51 -25.47
C GLU A 544 -13.36 4.75 -24.62
N PRO A 545 -12.08 5.02 -24.31
CA PRO A 545 -10.91 4.15 -24.54
C PRO A 545 -10.95 2.88 -23.67
N PRO A 546 -10.34 1.76 -24.11
CA PRO A 546 -10.35 0.48 -23.37
C PRO A 546 -9.56 0.52 -22.07
N CYS A 547 -8.60 1.45 -21.97
CA CYS A 547 -7.84 1.70 -20.76
C CYS A 547 -7.32 3.15 -20.76
N GLN A 548 -6.83 3.60 -19.62
CA GLN A 548 -6.22 4.93 -19.46
C GLN A 548 -4.91 4.85 -18.67
N ARG A 549 -3.97 5.75 -18.93
CA ARG A 549 -2.72 5.77 -18.16
C ARG A 549 -2.98 6.25 -16.75
N ALA A 550 -2.40 5.56 -15.78
CA ALA A 550 -2.35 6.07 -14.43
C ALA A 550 -1.57 7.39 -14.36
N MET A 551 -2.16 8.36 -13.67
CA MET A 551 -1.60 9.65 -13.32
C MET A 551 -0.28 9.52 -12.56
N SER A 552 -0.23 8.60 -11.60
CA SER A 552 0.92 8.31 -10.77
C SER A 552 1.02 6.83 -10.43
N MET A 553 2.16 6.43 -9.87
CA MET A 553 2.43 5.04 -9.45
C MET A 553 1.95 4.73 -8.02
N GLU A 554 1.35 5.71 -7.34
CA GLU A 554 0.80 5.53 -6.00
C GLU A 554 -0.48 4.68 -6.01
N PRO A 555 -0.71 3.85 -4.98
CA PRO A 555 -1.99 3.18 -4.78
C PRO A 555 -3.15 4.16 -4.58
N CYS A 556 -4.36 3.76 -4.97
CA CYS A 556 -5.57 4.50 -4.62
C CYS A 556 -6.00 4.22 -3.16
N PHE A 557 -6.37 5.26 -2.43
CA PHE A 557 -7.16 5.15 -1.20
C PHE A 557 -8.65 5.07 -1.57
N HIS A 558 -9.27 3.88 -1.48
CA HIS A 558 -10.63 3.65 -1.97
C HIS A 558 -11.73 4.32 -1.14
N TYR A 559 -11.55 4.42 0.18
CA TYR A 559 -12.57 4.92 1.11
C TYR A 559 -12.02 6.07 1.99
N PRO A 560 -11.76 7.24 1.39
CA PRO A 560 -11.24 8.40 2.11
C PRO A 560 -12.26 8.99 3.11
N PRO A 561 -11.81 9.85 4.05
CA PRO A 561 -12.72 10.68 4.84
C PRO A 561 -13.57 11.58 3.94
N LYS A 562 -14.73 12.01 4.46
CA LYS A 562 -15.69 12.86 3.74
C LYS A 562 -15.82 14.27 4.31
N TYR A 563 -15.56 14.45 5.62
CA TYR A 563 -15.90 15.66 6.36
C TYR A 563 -14.69 16.57 6.62
N GLU A 564 -14.91 17.87 6.55
CA GLU A 564 -13.92 18.86 6.97
C GLU A 564 -13.68 18.80 8.50
N CYS A 565 -12.47 19.14 8.94
CA CYS A 565 -12.08 19.06 10.36
C CYS A 565 -12.64 20.19 11.24
N SER A 566 -13.10 21.29 10.63
CA SER A 566 -13.57 22.51 11.30
C SER A 566 -15.08 22.74 11.21
N ALA A 567 -15.75 22.09 10.26
CA ALA A 567 -17.20 22.14 10.10
C ALA A 567 -17.71 20.77 9.68
N ASN A 568 -18.88 20.37 10.19
CA ASN A 568 -19.50 19.07 9.88
C ASN A 568 -20.15 19.04 8.49
N ARG A 569 -19.39 19.48 7.48
CA ARG A 569 -19.76 19.55 6.06
C ARG A 569 -18.86 18.61 5.25
N THR A 570 -19.41 18.04 4.20
CA THR A 570 -18.63 17.26 3.23
C THR A 570 -17.76 18.18 2.38
N ILE A 571 -16.53 17.74 2.07
CA ILE A 571 -15.59 18.50 1.26
C ILE A 571 -14.82 17.59 0.30
N ASP A 572 -14.55 18.09 -0.90
CA ASP A 572 -13.63 17.46 -1.83
C ASP A 572 -12.19 17.87 -1.48
N PHE A 573 -11.40 16.92 -1.00
CA PHE A 573 -10.02 17.14 -0.59
C PHE A 573 -9.05 17.42 -1.74
N THR A 574 -9.39 17.06 -2.99
CA THR A 574 -8.56 17.37 -4.16
C THR A 574 -8.48 18.89 -4.39
N SER A 575 -9.57 19.61 -4.13
CA SER A 575 -9.62 21.08 -4.17
C SER A 575 -8.71 21.78 -3.15
N LEU A 576 -8.29 21.08 -2.09
CA LEU A 576 -7.49 21.64 -0.98
C LEU A 576 -6.00 21.28 -1.05
N VAL A 577 -5.61 20.25 -1.81
CA VAL A 577 -4.25 19.70 -1.80
C VAL A 577 -3.78 19.42 -3.23
N HIS A 578 -2.96 20.29 -3.79
CA HIS A 578 -2.54 20.25 -5.20
C HIS A 578 -1.83 18.96 -5.65
N HIS A 579 -1.20 18.22 -4.73
CA HIS A 579 -0.62 16.90 -4.99
C HIS A 579 -1.59 15.73 -4.75
N MET A 580 -2.90 15.96 -4.83
CA MET A 580 -3.94 14.96 -4.58
C MET A 580 -5.06 15.05 -5.61
N GLU A 581 -5.41 13.91 -6.19
CA GLU A 581 -6.42 13.80 -7.23
C GLU A 581 -7.37 12.62 -6.97
N HIS A 582 -8.52 12.61 -7.63
CA HIS A 582 -9.42 11.47 -7.62
C HIS A 582 -8.85 10.29 -8.41
N CYS A 583 -9.06 9.06 -7.92
CA CYS A 583 -8.52 7.89 -8.60
C CYS A 583 -9.23 7.61 -9.93
N GLU A 584 -8.43 7.26 -10.93
CA GLU A 584 -8.83 6.91 -12.29
C GLU A 584 -9.79 5.71 -12.35
N ASP A 585 -9.76 4.86 -11.32
CA ASP A 585 -10.43 3.58 -11.24
C ASP A 585 -11.40 3.44 -10.05
N VAL A 586 -11.42 4.42 -9.15
CA VAL A 586 -12.36 4.52 -8.02
C VAL A 586 -12.74 6.00 -7.86
N PRO A 587 -13.89 6.45 -8.39
CA PRO A 587 -14.19 7.88 -8.54
C PRO A 587 -14.13 8.71 -7.25
N ASN A 588 -14.59 8.14 -6.12
CA ASN A 588 -14.56 8.81 -4.81
C ASN A 588 -13.25 8.56 -4.04
N GLY A 589 -12.31 7.80 -4.61
CA GLY A 589 -11.02 7.51 -3.99
C GLY A 589 -10.03 8.67 -4.18
N LEU A 590 -8.96 8.68 -3.38
CA LEU A 590 -7.89 9.68 -3.47
C LEU A 590 -6.54 9.02 -3.79
N ARG A 591 -5.75 9.66 -4.66
CA ARG A 591 -4.38 9.26 -4.99
C ARG A 591 -3.46 10.48 -4.94
N LEU A 592 -2.21 10.28 -4.49
CA LEU A 592 -1.19 11.31 -4.54
C LEU A 592 -0.56 11.42 -5.93
N ILE A 593 -0.31 12.64 -6.38
CA ILE A 593 0.33 12.95 -7.66
C ILE A 593 1.52 13.88 -7.44
N ASN A 594 2.55 13.81 -8.29
CA ASN A 594 3.62 14.81 -8.23
C ASN A 594 3.20 16.14 -8.87
N ASP A 595 3.52 17.26 -8.21
CA ASP A 595 3.10 18.62 -8.58
C ASP A 595 3.62 19.07 -9.97
N ASN A 596 4.72 18.50 -10.45
CA ASN A 596 5.42 18.90 -11.69
C ASN A 596 4.72 18.45 -13.01
N ARG A 597 3.38 18.48 -13.09
CA ARG A 597 2.64 18.27 -14.36
C ARG A 597 2.22 19.58 -15.07
N LYS A 598 2.62 20.74 -14.56
CA LYS A 598 2.49 22.03 -15.24
C LYS A 598 3.82 22.47 -15.87
N GLY A 599 4.41 21.57 -16.67
CA GLY A 599 5.61 21.81 -17.47
C GLY A 599 5.36 21.32 -18.89
#